data_AF-A0A2N2CIP6-F1
#
_entry.id   AF-A0A2N2CIP6-F1
#
_cell.length_a   1.000
_cell.length_b   1.000
_cell.length_c   1.000
_cell.angle_alpha   90.00
_cell.angle_beta   90.00
_cell.angle_gamma   90.00
#
_symmetry.space_group_name_H-M   'P 1'
#
loop_
_entity.id
_entity.type
_entity.pdbx_description
1 polymer ?
#
loop_
_entity_poly.entity_id
_entity_poly.type
_entity_poly.pdbx_seq_one_letter_code
_entity_poly.pdbx_strand_id
1 'polypeptide(L)'
;MRKYLIVFIIFISGCSVSGFSLNKQIDDSIAFVAAQPTVDVRNNNSPLYSYYLPRNVGKRSSNQLAATFVTYDEEVVLSLDIASIIMNRFYRVQLAGQLRPLYITQNALVNKSFSLKDSVGGISDYRIVVLPFTDDQIMVYVQNQGFLISSLIPKTKIQPVLIDMLIILRNSKSQSNRIINMFSNKVVVDYNRISKELIQFIAPESGTIVDMLKLITGDFDFDENFPDDYFNDIIELPEEETKEEGDEGVE
;
A
#
# COMPACT_ATOMS: atom_id res chain seq x y z
N MET A 1 59.64 -18.08 -2.15
CA MET A 1 58.28 -18.19 -1.57
C MET A 1 57.69 -16.84 -1.14
N ARG A 2 58.45 -15.93 -0.52
CA ARG A 2 57.98 -14.59 -0.08
C ARG A 2 57.46 -13.65 -1.20
N LYS A 3 57.89 -13.85 -2.45
CA LYS A 3 57.47 -13.03 -3.61
C LYS A 3 56.06 -13.35 -4.14
N TYR A 4 55.55 -14.56 -3.89
CA TYR A 4 54.20 -14.96 -4.32
C TYR A 4 53.11 -14.50 -3.34
N LEU A 5 53.48 -14.16 -2.10
CA LEU A 5 52.54 -13.70 -1.07
C LEU A 5 52.05 -12.26 -1.32
N ILE A 6 52.88 -11.42 -1.95
CA ILE A 6 52.51 -10.04 -2.32
C ILE A 6 51.51 -10.02 -3.48
N VAL A 7 51.61 -10.96 -4.42
CA VAL A 7 50.67 -11.07 -5.56
C VAL A 7 49.29 -11.53 -5.09
N PHE A 8 49.21 -12.38 -4.06
CA PHE A 8 47.93 -12.84 -3.50
C PHE A 8 47.19 -11.74 -2.73
N ILE A 9 47.91 -10.83 -2.06
CA ILE A 9 47.31 -9.71 -1.32
C ILE A 9 46.66 -8.68 -2.25
N ILE A 10 47.24 -8.45 -3.44
CA ILE A 10 46.70 -7.49 -4.43
C ILE A 10 45.34 -7.97 -4.98
N PHE A 11 45.13 -9.28 -5.09
CA PHE A 11 43.84 -9.85 -5.53
C PHE A 11 42.71 -9.74 -4.50
N ILE A 12 43.03 -9.51 -3.21
CA ILE A 12 42.03 -9.45 -2.13
C ILE A 12 41.60 -8.00 -1.84
N SER A 13 42.41 -7.01 -2.18
CA SER A 13 42.14 -5.58 -1.93
C SER A 13 41.17 -4.90 -2.92
N GLY A 14 40.53 -5.65 -3.81
CA GLY A 14 39.71 -5.09 -4.90
C GLY A 14 38.22 -4.91 -4.64
N CYS A 15 37.66 -5.42 -3.52
CA CYS A 15 36.23 -5.33 -3.25
C CYS A 15 35.94 -4.31 -2.14
N SER A 16 36.09 -3.02 -2.43
CA SER A 16 35.41 -2.02 -1.62
C SER A 16 33.91 -2.13 -1.93
N VAL A 17 33.18 -2.90 -1.13
CA VAL A 17 31.72 -2.81 -1.08
C VAL A 17 31.44 -1.44 -0.46
N SER A 18 31.35 -0.42 -1.31
CA SER A 18 30.73 0.84 -0.92
C SER A 18 29.32 0.48 -0.49
N GLY A 19 29.01 0.70 0.79
CA GLY A 19 27.66 0.50 1.31
C GLY A 19 26.71 1.29 0.42
N PHE A 20 25.94 0.59 -0.42
CA PHE A 20 25.01 1.24 -1.33
C PHE A 20 23.99 1.98 -0.48
N SER A 21 23.87 3.30 -0.69
CA SER A 21 22.92 4.10 0.06
C SER A 21 21.50 3.57 -0.15
N LEU A 22 20.70 3.56 0.92
CA LEU A 22 19.33 3.07 0.91
C LEU A 22 18.50 3.70 -0.22
N ASN A 23 18.64 5.02 -0.42
CA ASN A 23 17.99 5.75 -1.51
C ASN A 23 18.38 5.21 -2.89
N LYS A 24 19.67 4.90 -3.11
CA LYS A 24 20.12 4.36 -4.40
C LYS A 24 19.53 2.97 -4.65
N GLN A 25 19.46 2.11 -3.63
CA GLN A 25 18.85 0.78 -3.77
C GLN A 25 17.36 0.87 -4.15
N ILE A 26 16.64 1.83 -3.57
CA ILE A 26 15.25 2.11 -3.92
C ILE A 26 15.13 2.62 -5.36
N ASP A 27 16.00 3.54 -5.77
CA ASP A 27 15.99 4.11 -7.12
C ASP A 27 16.31 3.06 -8.19
N ASP A 28 17.30 2.21 -7.92
CA ASP A 28 17.65 1.09 -8.78
C ASP A 28 16.48 0.09 -8.87
N SER A 29 15.74 -0.14 -7.77
CA SER A 29 14.55 -1.01 -7.76
C SER A 29 13.41 -0.42 -8.61
N ILE A 30 13.14 0.88 -8.48
CA ILE A 30 12.12 1.58 -9.29
C ILE A 30 12.50 1.53 -10.77
N ALA A 31 13.75 1.87 -11.10
CA ALA A 31 14.25 1.87 -12.48
C ALA A 31 14.20 0.47 -13.11
N PHE A 32 14.57 -0.56 -12.34
CA PHE A 32 14.48 -1.95 -12.77
C PHE A 32 13.05 -2.35 -13.12
N VAL A 33 12.09 -2.08 -12.25
CA VAL A 33 10.68 -2.39 -12.53
C VAL A 33 10.13 -1.56 -13.68
N ALA A 34 10.48 -0.27 -13.77
CA ALA A 34 10.06 0.60 -14.86
C ALA A 34 10.54 0.12 -16.24
N ALA A 35 11.73 -0.48 -16.31
CA ALA A 35 12.29 -1.04 -17.54
C ALA A 35 11.67 -2.39 -17.95
N GLN A 36 11.02 -3.10 -17.02
CA GLN A 36 10.38 -4.37 -17.32
C GLN A 36 9.04 -4.18 -18.02
N PRO A 37 8.69 -5.05 -19.01
CA PRO A 37 7.37 -5.05 -19.59
C PRO A 37 6.32 -5.34 -18.52
N THR A 38 5.12 -4.80 -18.71
CA THR A 38 3.97 -5.12 -17.87
C THR A 38 3.47 -6.52 -18.18
N VAL A 39 2.89 -7.18 -17.18
CA VAL A 39 2.36 -8.53 -17.33
C VAL A 39 0.85 -8.43 -17.51
N ASP A 40 0.35 -8.89 -18.65
CA ASP A 40 -1.09 -8.79 -18.96
C ASP A 40 -1.92 -9.85 -18.21
N VAL A 41 -1.28 -10.93 -17.76
CA VAL A 41 -1.94 -12.04 -17.08
C VAL A 41 -1.93 -11.86 -15.57
N ARG A 42 -3.11 -11.73 -14.95
CA ARG A 42 -3.29 -11.82 -13.50
C ARG A 42 -3.61 -13.27 -13.13
N ASN A 43 -2.66 -13.94 -12.49
CA ASN A 43 -2.76 -15.36 -12.14
C ASN A 43 -3.47 -15.62 -10.80
N ASN A 44 -3.84 -14.57 -10.06
CA ASN A 44 -4.59 -14.67 -8.82
C ASN A 44 -5.78 -13.72 -8.83
N ASN A 45 -6.95 -14.23 -8.41
CA ASN A 45 -8.20 -13.50 -8.41
C ASN A 45 -8.95 -13.71 -7.09
N SER A 46 -9.50 -12.62 -6.56
CA SER A 46 -10.37 -12.53 -5.40
C SER A 46 -11.63 -11.72 -5.80
N PRO A 47 -12.77 -11.80 -5.08
CA PRO A 47 -13.99 -11.10 -5.49
C PRO A 47 -13.85 -9.58 -5.66
N LEU A 48 -12.91 -8.95 -4.93
CA LEU A 48 -12.70 -7.50 -4.90
C LEU A 48 -11.39 -7.04 -5.58
N TYR A 49 -10.47 -7.96 -5.89
CA TYR A 49 -9.20 -7.61 -6.51
C TYR A 49 -8.55 -8.78 -7.24
N SER A 50 -7.66 -8.47 -8.17
CA SER A 50 -6.81 -9.46 -8.85
C SER A 50 -5.39 -8.94 -8.98
N TYR A 51 -4.42 -9.84 -9.04
CA TYR A 51 -3.00 -9.49 -9.08
C TYR A 51 -2.18 -10.55 -9.83
N TYR A 52 -1.00 -10.14 -10.28
CA TYR A 52 0.03 -11.05 -10.77
C TYR A 52 0.99 -11.38 -9.65
N LEU A 53 1.21 -12.68 -9.42
CA LEU A 53 2.19 -13.21 -8.48
C LEU A 53 3.40 -13.75 -9.27
N PRO A 54 4.60 -13.17 -9.11
CA PRO A 54 5.82 -13.68 -9.74
C PRO A 54 6.16 -15.11 -9.30
N ARG A 55 6.91 -15.85 -10.12
CA ARG A 55 7.24 -17.27 -9.86
C ARG A 55 8.11 -17.48 -8.62
N ASN A 56 8.91 -16.48 -8.26
CA ASN A 56 9.77 -16.47 -7.08
C ASN A 56 9.03 -16.10 -5.79
N VAL A 57 7.73 -15.78 -5.86
CA VAL A 57 6.94 -15.37 -4.70
C VAL A 57 5.90 -16.44 -4.36
N GLY A 58 5.93 -16.90 -3.11
CA GLY A 58 4.97 -17.87 -2.58
C GLY A 58 3.73 -17.18 -2.00
N LYS A 59 2.54 -17.75 -2.22
CA LYS A 59 1.31 -17.29 -1.56
C LYS A 59 1.13 -18.02 -0.23
N ARG A 60 1.05 -17.29 0.88
CA ARG A 60 0.81 -17.87 2.22
C ARG A 60 -0.68 -17.93 2.53
N SER A 61 -1.40 -16.81 2.37
CA SER A 61 -2.84 -16.73 2.64
C SER A 61 -3.48 -15.61 1.82
N SER A 62 -4.81 -15.65 1.64
CA SER A 62 -5.57 -14.53 1.04
C SER A 62 -7.04 -14.56 1.41
N ASN A 63 -7.64 -13.40 1.59
CA ASN A 63 -9.08 -13.21 1.73
C ASN A 63 -9.61 -12.18 0.71
N GLN A 64 -10.79 -11.64 0.95
CA GLN A 64 -11.44 -10.66 0.07
C GLN A 64 -10.77 -9.28 0.09
N LEU A 65 -9.98 -8.96 1.11
CA LEU A 65 -9.40 -7.63 1.36
C LEU A 65 -7.87 -7.58 1.32
N ALA A 66 -7.21 -8.70 1.57
CA ALA A 66 -5.76 -8.79 1.68
C ALA A 66 -5.22 -10.15 1.23
N ALA A 67 -3.94 -10.17 0.90
CA ALA A 67 -3.17 -11.38 0.64
C ALA A 67 -1.76 -11.25 1.26
N THR A 68 -1.30 -12.35 1.84
CA THR A 68 0.04 -12.47 2.39
C THR A 68 0.87 -13.37 1.50
N PHE A 69 2.07 -12.91 1.18
CA PHE A 69 3.04 -13.58 0.35
C PHE A 69 4.35 -13.75 1.12
N VAL A 70 5.19 -14.66 0.62
CA VAL A 70 6.57 -14.83 1.09
C VAL A 70 7.49 -14.62 -0.11
N THR A 71 8.45 -13.70 0.02
CA THR A 71 9.52 -13.51 -0.94
C THR A 71 10.85 -13.26 -0.23
N TYR A 72 11.92 -13.91 -0.68
CA TYR A 72 13.24 -13.85 -0.04
C TYR A 72 13.19 -14.10 1.48
N ASP A 73 12.34 -15.05 1.90
CA ASP A 73 12.06 -15.41 3.31
C ASP A 73 11.39 -14.30 4.15
N GLU A 74 10.90 -13.24 3.51
CA GLU A 74 10.19 -12.14 4.16
C GLU A 74 8.71 -12.15 3.82
N GLU A 75 7.88 -11.84 4.83
CA GLU A 75 6.44 -11.74 4.65
C GLU A 75 6.03 -10.38 4.10
N VAL A 76 5.22 -10.41 3.05
CA VAL A 76 4.71 -9.22 2.37
C VAL A 76 3.19 -9.27 2.38
N VAL A 77 2.55 -8.21 2.85
CA VAL A 77 1.09 -8.11 2.95
C VAL A 77 0.59 -7.08 1.94
N LEU A 78 -0.19 -7.53 0.96
CA LEU A 78 -0.97 -6.67 0.07
C LEU A 78 -2.37 -6.50 0.64
N SER A 79 -2.82 -5.27 0.75
CA SER A 79 -4.14 -4.91 1.26
C SER A 79 -4.84 -3.93 0.32
N LEU A 80 -6.17 -4.02 0.23
CA LEU A 80 -7.01 -3.04 -0.44
C LEU A 80 -7.06 -1.75 0.37
N ASP A 81 -6.71 -0.61 -0.23
CA ASP A 81 -6.92 0.71 0.38
C ASP A 81 -8.34 1.18 0.07
N ILE A 82 -9.32 0.65 0.82
CA ILE A 82 -10.74 0.96 0.66
C ILE A 82 -11.00 2.46 0.84
N ALA A 83 -10.34 3.09 1.81
CA ALA A 83 -10.47 4.53 2.06
C ALA A 83 -10.05 5.33 0.84
N SER A 84 -8.88 5.04 0.26
CA SER A 84 -8.42 5.66 -0.98
C SER A 84 -9.39 5.43 -2.15
N ILE A 85 -9.96 4.22 -2.29
CA ILE A 85 -10.92 3.91 -3.35
C ILE A 85 -12.22 4.71 -3.21
N ILE A 86 -12.75 4.82 -2.00
CA ILE A 86 -13.96 5.62 -1.71
C ILE A 86 -13.68 7.10 -1.93
N MET A 87 -12.55 7.61 -1.39
CA MET A 87 -12.15 9.01 -1.54
C MET A 87 -12.03 9.41 -3.01
N ASN A 88 -11.37 8.58 -3.82
CA ASN A 88 -11.22 8.81 -5.27
C ASN A 88 -12.55 8.73 -6.04
N ARG A 89 -13.60 8.11 -5.49
CA ARG A 89 -14.92 8.08 -6.12
C ARG A 89 -15.71 9.36 -5.85
N PHE A 90 -15.77 9.79 -4.59
CA PHE A 90 -16.69 10.83 -4.13
C PHE A 90 -16.05 12.22 -4.03
N TYR A 91 -14.74 12.32 -3.78
CA TYR A 91 -14.04 13.59 -3.56
C TYR A 91 -13.08 13.95 -4.71
N ARG A 92 -13.48 13.61 -5.94
CA ARG A 92 -12.68 13.79 -7.16
C ARG A 92 -12.20 15.22 -7.38
N VAL A 93 -12.95 16.22 -6.94
CA VAL A 93 -12.63 17.64 -7.22
C VAL A 93 -11.56 18.18 -6.26
N GLN A 94 -11.45 17.64 -5.03
CA GLN A 94 -10.51 18.11 -4.01
C GLN A 94 -9.23 17.25 -3.90
N LEU A 95 -9.29 15.99 -4.35
CA LEU A 95 -8.22 14.99 -4.17
C LEU A 95 -7.80 14.27 -5.47
N ALA A 96 -8.23 14.74 -6.65
CA ALA A 96 -7.90 14.11 -7.94
C ALA A 96 -6.39 13.81 -8.05
N GLY A 97 -6.05 12.52 -8.06
CA GLY A 97 -4.69 12.05 -8.28
C GLY A 97 -3.77 12.10 -7.04
N GLN A 98 -4.26 12.49 -5.87
CA GLN A 98 -3.44 12.50 -4.66
C GLN A 98 -3.58 11.19 -3.86
N LEU A 99 -2.45 10.56 -3.57
CA LEU A 99 -2.40 9.40 -2.69
C LEU A 99 -2.67 9.82 -1.24
N ARG A 100 -3.54 9.06 -0.55
CA ARG A 100 -3.84 9.24 0.88
C ARG A 100 -2.55 9.42 1.69
N PRO A 101 -2.48 10.38 2.61
CA PRO A 101 -1.34 10.50 3.50
C PRO A 101 -1.28 9.27 4.40
N LEU A 102 -0.08 8.69 4.53
CA LEU A 102 0.19 7.71 5.58
C LEU A 102 0.54 8.50 6.84
N TYR A 103 -0.11 8.19 7.97
CA TYR A 103 0.01 8.95 9.22
C TYR A 103 1.44 8.95 9.82
N ILE A 104 2.36 8.15 9.26
CA ILE A 104 3.68 7.85 9.84
C ILE A 104 4.81 8.23 8.87
N THR A 105 4.90 9.51 8.48
CA THR A 105 6.00 10.00 7.62
C THR A 105 7.06 10.80 8.37
N GLN A 106 6.79 11.21 9.61
CA GLN A 106 7.65 12.15 10.36
C GLN A 106 9.04 11.57 10.69
N ASN A 107 9.18 10.24 10.79
CA ASN A 107 10.45 9.55 11.05
C ASN A 107 10.90 8.65 9.87
N ALA A 108 10.43 8.94 8.65
CA ALA A 108 10.77 8.15 7.48
C ALA A 108 12.25 8.32 7.11
N LEU A 109 12.97 7.19 6.99
CA LEU A 109 14.30 7.15 6.39
C LEU A 109 14.25 7.55 4.92
N VAL A 110 13.17 7.14 4.25
CA VAL A 110 12.88 7.48 2.85
C VAL A 110 11.38 7.69 2.70
N ASN A 111 10.99 8.78 2.02
CA ASN A 111 9.63 9.02 1.56
C ASN A 111 9.72 9.50 0.11
N LYS A 112 9.40 8.64 -0.84
CA LYS A 112 9.57 8.88 -2.28
C LYS A 112 8.27 8.65 -3.02
N SER A 113 7.87 9.61 -3.84
CA SER A 113 6.75 9.48 -4.77
C SER A 113 7.27 9.39 -6.21
N PHE A 114 6.60 8.59 -7.04
CA PHE A 114 6.96 8.34 -8.44
C PHE A 114 5.73 7.78 -9.17
N SER A 115 5.78 7.71 -10.50
CA SER A 115 4.69 7.17 -11.30
C SER A 115 5.21 6.06 -12.20
N LEU A 116 4.43 4.99 -12.37
CA LEU A 116 4.73 3.89 -13.27
C LEU A 116 3.58 3.68 -14.25
N LYS A 117 3.92 3.20 -15.45
CA LYS A 117 2.91 2.68 -16.38
C LYS A 117 2.36 1.36 -15.83
N ASP A 118 1.04 1.27 -15.77
CA ASP A 118 0.31 0.08 -15.34
C ASP A 118 0.11 -0.91 -16.50
N SER A 119 -0.45 -2.08 -16.19
CA SER A 119 -0.70 -3.15 -17.15
C SER A 119 -1.72 -2.80 -18.25
N VAL A 120 -2.47 -1.70 -18.10
CA VAL A 120 -3.51 -1.24 -19.03
C VAL A 120 -3.03 -0.02 -19.83
N GLY A 121 -1.77 0.39 -19.66
CA GLY A 121 -1.16 1.55 -20.33
C GLY A 121 -1.47 2.89 -19.66
N GLY A 122 -2.17 2.89 -18.52
CA GLY A 122 -2.39 4.06 -17.69
C GLY A 122 -1.13 4.41 -16.88
N ILE A 123 -1.07 5.66 -16.40
CA ILE A 123 -0.04 6.08 -15.44
C ILE A 123 -0.66 6.02 -14.06
N SER A 124 -0.05 5.26 -13.17
CA SER A 124 -0.43 5.16 -11.77
C SER A 124 0.63 5.79 -10.89
N ASP A 125 0.20 6.56 -9.88
CA ASP A 125 1.08 7.15 -8.88
C ASP A 125 1.34 6.19 -7.73
N TYR A 126 2.58 6.22 -7.26
CA TYR A 126 3.09 5.38 -6.19
C TYR A 126 3.80 6.22 -5.15
N ARG A 127 3.77 5.76 -3.90
CA ARG A 127 4.59 6.29 -2.81
C ARG A 127 5.25 5.15 -2.04
N ILE A 128 6.56 5.24 -1.87
CA ILE A 128 7.35 4.37 -1.00
C ILE A 128 7.66 5.14 0.29
N VAL A 129 7.38 4.52 1.43
CA VAL A 129 7.80 5.00 2.75
C VAL A 129 8.61 3.92 3.43
N VAL A 130 9.79 4.27 3.92
CA VAL A 130 10.67 3.36 4.68
C VAL A 130 10.87 3.92 6.07
N LEU A 131 10.52 3.15 7.09
CA LEU A 131 10.66 3.50 8.50
C LEU A 131 11.72 2.62 9.17
N PRO A 132 12.49 3.16 10.13
CA PRO A 132 13.31 2.33 10.98
C PRO A 132 12.42 1.50 11.91
N PHE A 133 12.74 0.22 12.10
CA PHE A 133 12.06 -0.63 13.09
C PHE A 133 13.05 -1.06 14.19
N THR A 134 14.18 -1.63 13.78
CA THR A 134 15.34 -1.93 14.63
C THR A 134 16.63 -1.53 13.91
N ASP A 135 17.79 -1.77 14.53
CA ASP A 135 19.09 -1.44 13.92
C ASP A 135 19.34 -2.17 12.59
N ASP A 136 18.79 -3.37 12.39
CA ASP A 136 18.98 -4.17 11.18
C ASP A 136 17.70 -4.36 10.34
N GLN A 137 16.53 -4.00 10.88
CA GLN A 137 15.25 -4.14 10.18
C GLN A 137 14.62 -2.79 9.86
N ILE A 138 13.93 -2.77 8.72
CA ILE A 138 13.16 -1.63 8.23
C ILE A 138 11.76 -2.07 7.86
N MET A 139 10.81 -1.16 8.04
CA MET A 139 9.46 -1.35 7.58
C MET A 139 9.27 -0.60 6.27
N VAL A 140 8.82 -1.30 5.24
CA VAL A 140 8.63 -0.76 3.89
C VAL A 140 7.16 -0.77 3.55
N TYR A 141 6.66 0.39 3.13
CA TYR A 141 5.31 0.58 2.61
C TYR A 141 5.40 1.05 1.16
N VAL A 142 4.59 0.45 0.30
CA VAL A 142 4.37 0.95 -1.06
C VAL A 142 2.87 1.07 -1.28
N GLN A 143 2.41 2.26 -1.63
CA GLN A 143 0.99 2.52 -1.88
C GLN A 143 0.75 3.00 -3.30
N ASN A 144 -0.43 2.67 -3.82
CA ASN A 144 -1.04 3.30 -4.98
C ASN A 144 -2.51 3.64 -4.66
N GLN A 145 -3.29 4.06 -5.67
CA GLN A 145 -4.67 4.52 -5.46
C GLN A 145 -5.64 3.43 -4.97
N GLY A 146 -5.32 2.15 -5.13
CA GLY A 146 -6.22 1.04 -4.77
C GLY A 146 -5.68 0.07 -3.73
N PHE A 147 -4.38 0.12 -3.46
CA PHE A 147 -3.69 -0.90 -2.69
C PHE A 147 -2.55 -0.31 -1.86
N LEU A 148 -2.28 -0.99 -0.76
CA LEU A 148 -1.11 -0.78 0.08
C LEU A 148 -0.43 -2.13 0.30
N ILE A 149 0.87 -2.18 0.01
CA ILE A 149 1.71 -3.35 0.26
C ILE A 149 2.75 -3.00 1.32
N SER A 150 2.93 -3.88 2.29
CA SER A 150 3.80 -3.65 3.46
C SER A 150 4.65 -4.87 3.78
N SER A 151 5.82 -4.64 4.38
CA SER A 151 6.71 -5.70 4.84
C SER A 151 7.69 -5.17 5.89
N LEU A 152 8.06 -6.02 6.85
CA LEU A 152 9.21 -5.80 7.75
C LEU A 152 10.36 -6.65 7.23
N ILE A 153 11.47 -6.03 6.83
CA ILE A 153 12.59 -6.73 6.18
C ILE A 153 13.94 -6.28 6.73
N PRO A 154 14.97 -7.14 6.67
CA PRO A 154 16.36 -6.74 6.87
C PRO A 154 16.78 -5.67 5.86
N LYS A 155 17.59 -4.69 6.28
CA LYS A 155 18.13 -3.64 5.40
C LYS A 155 18.85 -4.20 4.17
N THR A 156 19.47 -5.36 4.30
CA THR A 156 20.19 -6.06 3.24
C THR A 156 19.29 -6.66 2.15
N LYS A 157 18.00 -6.87 2.44
CA LYS A 157 17.03 -7.48 1.52
C LYS A 157 16.11 -6.47 0.84
N ILE A 158 16.31 -5.17 1.05
CA ILE A 158 15.38 -4.15 0.54
C ILE A 158 15.18 -4.22 -0.96
N GLN A 159 16.27 -4.25 -1.75
CA GLN A 159 16.18 -4.24 -3.20
C GLN A 159 15.38 -5.43 -3.76
N PRO A 160 15.74 -6.70 -3.48
CA PRO A 160 15.00 -7.84 -4.01
C PRO A 160 13.52 -7.87 -3.57
N VAL A 161 13.23 -7.58 -2.30
CA VAL A 161 11.84 -7.58 -1.81
C VAL A 161 11.02 -6.44 -2.40
N LEU A 162 11.59 -5.23 -2.48
CA LEU A 162 10.92 -4.06 -3.05
C LEU A 162 10.59 -4.25 -4.54
N ILE A 163 11.46 -4.90 -5.30
CA ILE A 163 11.20 -5.25 -6.69
C ILE A 163 9.93 -6.11 -6.80
N ASP A 164 9.82 -7.18 -6.00
CA ASP A 164 8.64 -8.04 -6.03
C ASP A 164 7.37 -7.29 -5.57
N MET A 165 7.48 -6.47 -4.51
CA MET A 165 6.38 -5.62 -4.04
C MET A 165 5.86 -4.72 -5.17
N LEU A 166 6.75 -4.06 -5.90
CA LEU A 166 6.43 -3.18 -7.01
C LEU A 166 5.84 -3.95 -8.19
N ILE A 167 6.36 -5.13 -8.53
CA ILE A 167 5.82 -5.97 -9.62
C ILE A 167 4.39 -6.41 -9.28
N ILE A 168 4.15 -6.87 -8.05
CA ILE A 168 2.81 -7.28 -7.61
C ILE A 168 1.85 -6.08 -7.67
N LEU A 169 2.24 -4.95 -7.08
CA LEU A 169 1.41 -3.75 -6.98
C LEU A 169 1.09 -3.15 -8.36
N ARG A 170 2.09 -3.08 -9.26
CA ARG A 170 1.94 -2.58 -10.64
C ARG A 170 0.94 -3.37 -11.48
N ASN A 171 0.81 -4.66 -11.19
CA ASN A 171 -0.07 -5.57 -11.91
C ASN A 171 -1.34 -5.93 -11.11
N SER A 172 -1.62 -5.20 -10.02
CA SER A 172 -2.82 -5.36 -9.21
C SER A 172 -3.97 -4.49 -9.73
N LYS A 173 -5.20 -5.01 -9.70
CA LYS A 173 -6.41 -4.31 -10.11
C LYS A 173 -7.52 -4.51 -9.10
N SER A 174 -8.06 -3.42 -8.59
CA SER A 174 -9.21 -3.42 -7.69
C SER A 174 -10.51 -3.41 -8.49
N GLN A 175 -11.58 -3.98 -7.91
CA GLN A 175 -12.93 -3.93 -8.44
C GLN A 175 -13.68 -2.76 -7.81
N SER A 176 -13.26 -1.53 -8.13
CA SER A 176 -13.71 -0.30 -7.42
C SER A 176 -15.23 -0.20 -7.29
N ASN A 177 -16.00 -0.49 -8.34
CA ASN A 177 -17.47 -0.43 -8.28
C ASN A 177 -18.06 -1.42 -7.25
N ARG A 178 -17.50 -2.63 -7.15
CA ARG A 178 -17.96 -3.62 -6.14
C ARG A 178 -17.59 -3.18 -4.73
N ILE A 179 -16.39 -2.62 -4.56
CA ILE A 179 -15.92 -2.07 -3.28
C ILE A 179 -16.83 -0.91 -2.86
N ILE A 180 -17.07 0.06 -3.73
CA ILE A 180 -17.97 1.19 -3.47
C ILE A 180 -19.37 0.67 -3.09
N ASN A 181 -19.97 -0.24 -3.86
CA ASN A 181 -21.30 -0.75 -3.52
C ASN A 181 -21.36 -1.49 -2.18
N MET A 182 -20.29 -2.19 -1.81
CA MET A 182 -20.21 -2.95 -0.56
C MET A 182 -19.98 -2.06 0.67
N PHE A 183 -19.25 -0.96 0.51
CA PHE A 183 -18.77 -0.11 1.61
C PHE A 183 -19.37 1.31 1.65
N SER A 184 -20.03 1.79 0.59
CA SER A 184 -20.57 3.16 0.51
C SER A 184 -21.99 3.31 1.05
N ASN A 185 -22.83 2.27 0.99
CA ASN A 185 -24.24 2.33 1.44
C ASN A 185 -24.44 1.83 2.88
N LYS A 186 -23.38 1.36 3.53
CA LYS A 186 -23.38 1.03 4.95
C LYS A 186 -22.90 2.28 5.68
N VAL A 187 -23.85 3.13 6.06
CA VAL A 187 -23.75 4.55 6.48
C VAL A 187 -22.83 4.86 7.67
N VAL A 188 -22.18 3.87 8.25
CA VAL A 188 -20.92 4.10 8.96
C VAL A 188 -19.99 3.07 8.37
N VAL A 189 -18.91 3.52 7.72
CA VAL A 189 -17.80 2.61 7.41
C VAL A 189 -17.40 2.05 8.77
N ASP A 190 -17.88 0.85 9.08
CA ASP A 190 -17.56 0.15 10.31
C ASP A 190 -16.11 -0.29 10.16
N TYR A 191 -15.21 0.68 10.31
CA TYR A 191 -13.76 0.52 10.26
C TYR A 191 -13.36 -0.56 11.26
N ASN A 192 -14.11 -0.76 12.34
CA ASN A 192 -13.91 -1.88 13.27
C ASN A 192 -14.12 -3.22 12.58
N ARG A 193 -15.13 -3.39 11.74
CA ARG A 193 -15.37 -4.63 10.99
C ARG A 193 -14.31 -4.86 9.92
N ILE A 194 -13.91 -3.84 9.17
CA ILE A 194 -12.85 -3.94 8.14
C ILE A 194 -11.50 -4.25 8.78
N SER A 195 -11.14 -3.53 9.84
CA SER A 195 -9.91 -3.76 10.60
C SER A 195 -9.92 -5.13 11.28
N LYS A 196 -11.04 -5.55 11.87
CA LYS A 196 -11.20 -6.92 12.41
C LYS A 196 -11.08 -7.96 11.31
N GLU A 197 -11.66 -7.78 10.13
CA GLU A 197 -11.51 -8.72 9.01
C GLU A 197 -10.05 -8.80 8.50
N LEU A 198 -9.32 -7.67 8.51
CA LEU A 198 -7.89 -7.62 8.20
C LEU A 198 -7.05 -8.32 9.27
N ILE A 199 -7.36 -8.13 10.57
CA ILE A 199 -6.60 -8.67 11.70
C ILE A 199 -6.94 -10.16 11.97
N GLN A 200 -8.23 -10.54 11.99
CA GLN A 200 -8.70 -11.89 12.33
C GLN A 200 -8.31 -12.94 11.30
N PHE A 201 -8.10 -12.55 10.04
CA PHE A 201 -7.64 -13.48 9.01
C PHE A 201 -6.16 -13.89 9.19
N ILE A 202 -5.47 -13.23 10.11
CA ILE A 202 -4.08 -13.42 10.44
C ILE A 202 -4.11 -14.06 11.82
N ALA A 203 -4.43 -15.35 11.88
CA ALA A 203 -4.26 -16.11 13.11
C ALA A 203 -2.84 -15.80 13.64
N PRO A 204 -2.69 -15.34 14.90
CA PRO A 204 -1.45 -14.72 15.34
C PRO A 204 -0.39 -15.80 15.55
N GLU A 205 0.31 -16.16 14.49
CA GLU A 205 1.56 -16.92 14.58
C GLU A 205 2.77 -15.98 14.68
N SER A 206 2.65 -14.72 14.24
CA SER A 206 3.67 -13.68 14.46
C SER A 206 3.02 -12.32 14.76
N GLY A 207 3.46 -11.66 15.85
CA GLY A 207 2.99 -10.31 16.21
C GLY A 207 3.34 -9.25 15.16
N THR A 208 4.36 -9.53 14.34
CA THR A 208 4.90 -8.65 13.30
C THR A 208 3.87 -8.20 12.28
N ILE A 209 2.97 -9.10 11.85
CA ILE A 209 1.96 -8.76 10.84
C ILE A 209 0.87 -7.85 11.43
N VAL A 210 0.50 -8.09 12.68
CA VAL A 210 -0.46 -7.26 13.40
C VAL A 210 0.10 -5.85 13.56
N ASP A 211 1.38 -5.72 13.85
CA ASP A 211 2.06 -4.42 13.93
C ASP A 211 2.10 -3.72 12.56
N MET A 212 2.38 -4.45 11.46
CA MET A 212 2.29 -3.88 10.10
C MET A 212 0.92 -3.28 9.82
N LEU A 213 -0.17 -3.97 10.22
CA LEU A 213 -1.55 -3.53 9.95
C LEU A 213 -2.04 -2.42 10.88
N LYS A 214 -1.71 -2.47 12.17
CA LYS A 214 -2.06 -1.39 13.12
C LYS A 214 -1.49 -0.05 12.66
N LEU A 215 -0.26 -0.07 12.15
CA LEU A 215 0.43 1.10 11.62
C LEU A 215 -0.17 1.59 10.29
N ILE A 216 -0.85 0.72 9.53
CA ILE A 216 -1.57 1.04 8.28
C ILE A 216 -2.92 1.70 8.56
N THR A 217 -3.65 1.19 9.55
CA THR A 217 -4.99 1.64 9.89
C THR A 217 -4.98 2.87 10.80
N GLY A 218 -3.85 3.17 11.44
CA GLY A 218 -3.77 4.15 12.52
C GLY A 218 -4.06 3.49 13.87
N ASP A 219 -3.45 4.03 14.93
CA ASP A 219 -3.70 3.65 16.32
C ASP A 219 -5.06 4.22 16.73
N PHE A 220 -6.13 3.55 16.29
CA PHE A 220 -7.44 3.76 16.88
C PHE A 220 -7.39 3.14 18.26
N ASP A 221 -7.25 3.96 19.28
CA ASP A 221 -7.49 3.53 20.66
C ASP A 221 -8.99 3.24 20.77
N PHE A 222 -9.34 1.95 20.74
CA PHE A 222 -10.72 1.45 20.72
C PHE A 222 -11.34 1.48 22.13
N ASP A 223 -11.17 2.58 22.86
CA ASP A 223 -11.95 2.81 24.07
C ASP A 223 -13.34 3.32 23.67
N GLU A 224 -14.38 2.81 24.32
CA GLU A 224 -15.80 2.85 23.93
C GLU A 224 -16.43 4.27 23.94
N ASN A 225 -15.64 5.34 23.98
CA ASN A 225 -16.09 6.72 24.06
C ASN A 225 -15.44 7.59 22.97
N PHE A 226 -15.90 7.44 21.73
CA PHE A 226 -15.79 8.52 20.75
C PHE A 226 -17.13 9.27 20.68
N PRO A 227 -17.16 10.60 20.89
CA PRO A 227 -18.38 11.38 20.79
C PRO A 227 -18.79 11.51 19.31
N ASP A 228 -20.09 11.33 19.07
CA ASP A 228 -20.75 11.29 17.76
C ASP A 228 -20.61 12.57 16.89
N ASP A 229 -19.86 13.57 17.34
CA ASP A 229 -19.87 14.92 16.76
C ASP A 229 -18.97 15.10 15.52
N TYR A 230 -18.09 14.15 15.19
CA TYR A 230 -17.10 14.34 14.11
C TYR A 230 -17.67 14.30 12.68
N PHE A 231 -18.92 13.83 12.50
CA PHE A 231 -19.56 13.74 11.17
C PHE A 231 -20.70 14.74 10.96
N ASN A 232 -21.10 15.51 11.97
CA ASN A 232 -22.17 16.50 11.82
C ASN A 232 -21.72 17.76 11.07
N ASP A 233 -20.42 18.07 11.02
CA ASP A 233 -19.93 19.32 10.42
C ASP A 233 -19.65 19.25 8.91
N ILE A 234 -19.92 18.12 8.24
CA ILE A 234 -19.61 17.93 6.80
C ILE A 234 -20.89 17.82 5.94
N ILE A 235 -22.08 17.79 6.53
CA ILE A 235 -23.35 17.70 5.78
C ILE A 235 -24.25 18.90 6.09
N GLU A 236 -23.90 20.06 5.54
CA GLU A 236 -24.92 20.96 5.00
C GLU A 236 -24.95 20.75 3.49
N LEU A 237 -25.83 19.85 3.04
CA LEU A 237 -26.24 19.83 1.64
C LEU A 237 -27.04 21.11 1.39
N PRO A 238 -26.78 21.87 0.32
CA PRO A 238 -27.61 23.02 -0.01
C PRO A 238 -29.03 22.55 -0.28
N GLU A 239 -30.00 23.12 0.44
CA GLU A 239 -31.43 22.88 0.22
C GLU A 239 -31.77 23.22 -1.24
N GLU A 240 -32.26 22.23 -1.99
CA GLU A 240 -32.87 22.49 -3.29
C GLU A 240 -34.14 23.32 -3.06
N GLU A 241 -34.12 24.59 -3.49
CA GLU A 241 -35.31 25.43 -3.58
C GLU A 241 -36.37 24.71 -4.43
N THR A 242 -37.35 24.13 -3.77
CA THR A 242 -38.57 23.63 -4.38
C THR A 242 -39.39 24.85 -4.74
N LYS A 243 -39.43 25.23 -6.03
CA LYS A 243 -40.41 26.19 -6.52
C LYS A 243 -41.78 25.54 -6.50
N GLU A 244 -42.56 25.86 -5.47
CA GLU A 244 -43.98 25.58 -5.41
C GLU A 244 -44.71 26.35 -6.52
N GLU A 245 -45.39 25.60 -7.39
CA GLU A 245 -46.52 26.08 -8.18
C GLU A 245 -47.65 26.45 -7.20
N GLY A 246 -47.88 27.75 -7.02
CA GLY A 246 -49.02 28.30 -6.32
C GLY A 246 -50.01 28.90 -7.31
N ASP A 247 -51.05 28.12 -7.61
CA ASP A 247 -52.33 28.54 -8.18
C ASP A 247 -53.07 29.40 -7.14
N GLU A 248 -53.31 30.68 -7.42
CA GLU A 248 -54.35 31.46 -6.74
C GLU A 248 -55.16 32.22 -7.80
N GLY A 249 -56.39 31.74 -8.01
CA GLY A 249 -57.47 32.52 -8.58
C GLY A 249 -58.28 33.21 -7.48
N VAL A 250 -58.97 34.27 -7.91
CA VAL A 250 -60.14 34.95 -7.31
C VAL A 250 -59.86 36.13 -6.36
N GLU A 251 -59.92 37.35 -6.90
CA GLU A 251 -61.13 38.22 -6.84
C GLU A 251 -61.17 39.19 -8.04
#